data_AF-A0A1T4XRL3-F1
#
_entry.id   AF-A0A1T4XRL3-F1
#
_cell.length_a   1.000
_cell.length_b   1.000
_cell.length_c   1.000
_cell.angle_alpha   90.00
_cell.angle_beta   90.00
_cell.angle_gamma   90.00
#
_symmetry.space_group_name_H-M   'P 1'
#
loop_
_entity.id
_entity.type
_entity.pdbx_description
1 polymer ?
#
loop_
_entity_poly.entity_id
_entity_poly.type
_entity_poly.pdbx_seq_one_letter_code
_entity_poly.pdbx_strand_id
1 'polypeptide(L)'
;MEFHPNNWLGRWQNFESYITSTDPYLQLAWQEAEAAAAALPMFKSGAKQFWQTACVTTSIGNPHTLGGWTITPADGGKLCIAWTDADGNTLGRAVYHLDHVLERGLEGKENALFVAEDVPADWPFRCLLAMEPMPPRAARLQGGLLSHLHFQYASGPEHLFDPDTHALCSPLWYATMCDGDGTLLEQCNIVRALHRLPVWEELPEL
;
A
#
# COMPACT_ATOMS: atom_id res chain seq x y z
N MET A 1 -2.59 -19.35 -1.44
CA MET A 1 -2.53 -18.40 -2.58
C MET A 1 -1.88 -19.02 -3.83
N GLU A 2 -2.49 -18.88 -5.01
CA GLU A 2 -1.76 -19.03 -6.29
C GLU A 2 -1.13 -17.66 -6.59
N PHE A 3 0.21 -17.56 -6.61
CA PHE A 3 0.88 -16.27 -6.82
C PHE A 3 0.72 -15.83 -8.28
N HIS A 4 0.15 -14.64 -8.49
CA HIS A 4 -0.07 -14.05 -9.81
C HIS A 4 0.82 -12.82 -10.02
N PRO A 5 2.08 -12.98 -10.51
CA PRO A 5 3.04 -11.88 -10.67
C PRO A 5 2.47 -10.67 -11.42
N ASN A 6 1.61 -10.90 -12.42
CA ASN A 6 1.00 -9.85 -13.24
C ASN A 6 0.16 -8.85 -12.44
N ASN A 7 -0.40 -9.24 -11.29
CA ASN A 7 -1.17 -8.34 -10.44
C ASN A 7 -0.27 -7.29 -9.75
N TRP A 8 1.02 -7.58 -9.63
CA TRP A 8 2.00 -6.75 -8.92
C TRP A 8 2.74 -5.78 -9.85
N LEU A 9 2.82 -6.08 -11.16
CA LEU A 9 3.62 -5.30 -12.09
C LEU A 9 3.08 -3.87 -12.28
N GLY A 10 3.99 -2.95 -12.61
CA GLY A 10 3.67 -1.57 -12.94
C GLY A 10 4.03 -0.59 -11.83
N ARG A 11 3.52 0.64 -11.98
CA ARG A 11 3.77 1.73 -11.05
C ARG A 11 2.77 1.68 -9.90
N TRP A 12 3.24 1.95 -8.70
CA TRP A 12 2.43 2.06 -7.51
C TRP A 12 2.75 3.38 -6.81
N GLN A 13 1.72 3.99 -6.24
CA GLN A 13 1.78 5.28 -5.58
C GLN A 13 1.38 5.14 -4.12
N ASN A 14 2.10 5.85 -3.24
CA ASN A 14 1.78 5.84 -1.81
C ASN A 14 0.44 6.53 -1.54
N PHE A 15 -0.43 5.85 -0.78
CA PHE A 15 -1.72 6.37 -0.34
C PHE A 15 -1.60 7.64 0.53
N GLU A 16 -0.47 7.84 1.24
CA GLU A 16 -0.24 9.07 2.00
C GLU A 16 -0.37 10.33 1.12
N SER A 17 -0.04 10.23 -0.18
CA SER A 17 -0.22 11.35 -1.12
C SER A 17 -1.68 11.77 -1.28
N TYR A 18 -2.65 10.86 -1.09
CA TYR A 18 -4.08 11.17 -1.16
C TYR A 18 -4.53 11.89 0.09
N ILE A 19 -3.93 11.54 1.23
CA ILE A 19 -4.18 12.14 2.53
C ILE A 19 -3.65 13.58 2.54
N THR A 20 -2.40 13.81 2.13
CA THR A 20 -1.78 15.14 2.19
C THR A 20 -2.08 16.02 0.98
N SER A 21 -2.88 15.53 0.03
CA SER A 21 -3.22 16.28 -1.18
C SER A 21 -3.89 17.62 -0.87
N THR A 22 -3.53 18.62 -1.67
CA THR A 22 -4.19 19.93 -1.71
C THR A 22 -5.16 20.06 -2.88
N ASP A 23 -5.30 19.01 -3.69
CA ASP A 23 -6.29 18.96 -4.76
C ASP A 23 -7.71 19.05 -4.17
N PRO A 24 -8.56 19.96 -4.68
CA PRO A 24 -9.84 20.24 -4.04
C PRO A 24 -10.82 19.07 -4.11
N TYR A 25 -10.69 18.16 -5.08
CA TYR A 25 -11.54 16.96 -5.17
C TYR A 25 -11.16 15.93 -4.11
N LEU A 26 -9.86 15.72 -3.88
CA LEU A 26 -9.39 14.86 -2.79
C LEU A 26 -9.74 15.47 -1.42
N GLN A 27 -9.67 16.79 -1.28
CA GLN A 27 -10.15 17.48 -0.07
C GLN A 27 -11.64 17.24 0.17
N LEU A 28 -12.48 17.36 -0.87
CA LEU A 28 -13.90 17.06 -0.77
C LEU A 28 -14.15 15.59 -0.42
N ALA A 29 -13.47 14.65 -1.06
CA ALA A 29 -13.59 13.22 -0.75
C ALA A 29 -13.24 12.92 0.71
N TRP A 30 -12.17 13.54 1.25
CA TRP A 30 -11.82 13.43 2.66
C TRP A 30 -12.83 14.10 3.59
N GLN A 31 -13.38 15.25 3.22
CA GLN A 31 -14.42 15.92 4.01
C GLN A 31 -15.67 15.04 4.15
N GLU A 32 -16.13 14.43 3.06
CA GLU A 32 -17.26 13.49 3.09
C GLU A 32 -16.93 12.23 3.91
N ALA A 33 -15.72 11.71 3.75
CA ALA A 33 -15.24 10.57 4.53
C ALA A 33 -15.22 10.86 6.04
N GLU A 34 -14.72 12.02 6.45
CA GLU A 34 -14.73 12.47 7.85
C GLU A 34 -16.14 12.56 8.40
N ALA A 35 -17.08 13.14 7.63
CA ALA A 35 -18.48 13.24 8.05
C ALA A 35 -19.12 11.86 8.23
N ALA A 36 -18.88 10.92 7.31
CA ALA A 36 -19.39 9.55 7.39
C ALA A 36 -18.77 8.75 8.56
N ALA A 37 -17.49 9.01 8.85
CA ALA A 37 -16.72 8.33 9.87
C ALA A 37 -16.95 8.85 11.30
N ALA A 38 -17.48 10.07 11.46
CA ALA A 38 -17.55 10.77 12.74
C ALA A 38 -18.24 10.00 13.89
N ALA A 39 -19.19 9.12 13.57
CA ALA A 39 -19.92 8.32 14.56
C ALA A 39 -19.19 7.02 14.95
N LEU A 40 -18.12 6.63 14.25
CA LEU A 40 -17.43 5.37 14.48
C LEU A 40 -16.33 5.53 15.54
N PRO A 41 -16.31 4.71 16.61
CA PRO A 41 -15.35 4.86 17.72
C PRO A 41 -13.87 4.83 17.30
N MET A 42 -13.54 4.09 16.23
CA MET A 42 -12.17 4.01 15.70
C MET A 42 -11.68 5.34 15.11
N PHE A 43 -12.60 6.19 14.64
CA PHE A 43 -12.31 7.48 14.02
C PHE A 43 -12.60 8.66 14.96
N LYS A 44 -12.57 8.44 16.28
CA LYS A 44 -12.82 9.49 17.29
C LYS A 44 -11.90 10.72 17.17
N SER A 45 -10.74 10.55 16.55
CA SER A 45 -9.76 11.62 16.28
C SER A 45 -9.80 12.10 14.82
N GLY A 46 -10.80 11.68 14.04
CA GLY A 46 -10.89 11.89 12.61
C GLY A 46 -10.37 10.70 11.80
N ALA A 47 -11.04 10.42 10.68
CA ALA A 47 -10.66 9.39 9.74
C ALA A 47 -9.29 9.65 9.11
N LYS A 48 -9.03 10.89 8.70
CA LYS A 48 -7.78 11.29 8.09
C LYS A 48 -6.60 11.07 9.04
N GLN A 49 -6.74 11.46 10.31
CA GLN A 49 -5.70 11.22 11.32
C GLN A 49 -5.46 9.73 11.59
N PHE A 50 -6.52 8.92 11.58
CA PHE A 50 -6.39 7.47 11.69
C PHE A 50 -5.55 6.91 10.54
N TRP A 51 -5.90 7.24 9.29
CA TRP A 51 -5.19 6.73 8.12
C TRP A 51 -3.76 7.28 8.00
N GLN A 52 -3.52 8.52 8.44
CA GLN A 52 -2.16 9.08 8.56
C GLN A 52 -1.26 8.22 9.45
N THR A 53 -1.82 7.65 10.52
CA THR A 53 -1.06 6.82 11.45
C THR A 53 -0.91 5.40 10.92
N ALA A 54 -1.99 4.82 10.39
CA ALA A 54 -2.01 3.42 9.97
C ALA A 54 -1.24 3.16 8.66
N CYS A 55 -1.26 4.13 7.73
CA CYS A 55 -0.65 4.00 6.41
C CYS A 55 0.71 4.69 6.28
N VAL A 56 1.28 5.18 7.39
CA VAL A 56 2.60 5.82 7.38
C VAL A 56 3.64 4.89 6.76
N THR A 57 4.45 5.39 5.85
CA THR A 57 5.49 4.60 5.20
C THR A 57 6.87 4.77 5.82
N THR A 58 7.10 5.77 6.66
CA THR A 58 8.38 5.91 7.37
C THR A 58 8.54 4.83 8.44
N SER A 59 9.77 4.38 8.66
CA SER A 59 10.15 3.44 9.72
C SER A 59 11.47 3.86 10.36
N ILE A 60 11.90 3.15 11.41
CA ILE A 60 13.24 3.37 12.01
C ILE A 60 14.35 3.14 10.98
N GLY A 61 14.16 2.17 10.08
CA GLY A 61 15.12 1.85 9.02
C GLY A 61 15.08 2.83 7.84
N ASN A 62 13.92 3.45 7.57
CA ASN A 62 13.76 4.39 6.47
C ASN A 62 12.98 5.64 6.92
N PRO A 63 13.65 6.78 7.16
CA PRO A 63 12.99 8.00 7.62
C PRO A 63 12.29 8.77 6.47
N HIS A 64 12.42 8.31 5.22
CA HIS A 64 11.82 8.98 4.06
C HIS A 64 10.41 8.46 3.79
N THR A 65 9.43 9.36 3.71
CA THR A 65 8.09 9.01 3.18
C THR A 65 8.24 8.47 1.76
N LEU A 66 7.68 7.29 1.51
CA LEU A 66 7.71 6.70 0.18
C LEU A 66 6.80 7.49 -0.76
N GLY A 67 7.23 7.72 -1.99
CA GLY A 67 6.37 8.21 -3.07
C GLY A 67 5.65 7.06 -3.78
N GLY A 68 6.28 5.88 -3.77
CA GLY A 68 5.79 4.71 -4.45
C GLY A 68 6.90 3.71 -4.77
N TRP A 69 6.58 2.81 -5.69
CA TRP A 69 7.55 1.92 -6.30
C TRP A 69 7.14 1.56 -7.72
N THR A 70 8.10 1.04 -8.50
CA THR A 70 7.81 0.38 -9.79
C THR A 70 8.25 -1.06 -9.71
N ILE A 71 7.36 -1.97 -10.10
CA ILE A 71 7.61 -3.41 -10.14
C ILE A 71 7.71 -3.86 -11.59
N THR A 72 8.84 -4.47 -11.95
CA THR A 72 9.06 -5.08 -13.28
C THR A 72 9.36 -6.57 -13.12
N PRO A 73 9.09 -7.40 -14.14
CA PRO A 73 9.49 -8.81 -14.10
C PRO A 73 11.02 -8.95 -14.00
N ALA A 74 11.46 -10.00 -13.33
CA ALA A 74 12.84 -10.48 -13.31
C ALA A 74 12.88 -11.99 -13.61
N ASP A 75 14.08 -12.53 -13.80
CA ASP A 75 14.27 -13.93 -14.18
C ASP A 75 13.72 -14.90 -13.12
N GLY A 76 13.19 -16.05 -13.58
CA GLY A 76 12.70 -17.10 -12.69
C GLY A 76 11.41 -16.77 -11.95
N GLY A 77 10.58 -15.86 -12.48
CA GLY A 77 9.30 -15.45 -11.85
C GLY A 77 9.48 -14.48 -10.68
N LYS A 78 10.67 -13.91 -10.51
CA LYS A 78 11.01 -12.91 -9.50
C LYS A 78 10.50 -11.53 -9.91
N LEU A 79 10.52 -10.61 -8.95
CA LEU A 79 10.12 -9.21 -9.15
C LEU A 79 11.32 -8.29 -8.92
N CYS A 80 11.54 -7.32 -9.80
CA CYS A 80 12.45 -6.21 -9.54
C CYS A 80 11.63 -5.02 -9.05
N ILE A 81 11.93 -4.54 -7.83
CA ILE A 81 11.21 -3.42 -7.20
C ILE A 81 12.17 -2.24 -7.08
N ALA A 82 11.79 -1.11 -7.68
CA ALA A 82 12.48 0.16 -7.54
C ALA A 82 11.66 1.08 -6.63
N TRP A 83 12.23 1.46 -5.49
CA TRP A 83 11.60 2.26 -4.45
C TRP A 83 11.92 3.74 -4.64
N THR A 84 10.94 4.61 -4.43
CA THR A 84 11.13 6.07 -4.49
C THR A 84 10.59 6.78 -3.26
N ASP A 85 11.22 7.89 -2.88
CA ASP A 85 10.66 8.81 -1.89
C ASP A 85 9.55 9.68 -2.49
N ALA A 86 8.91 10.49 -1.65
CA ALA A 86 7.81 11.37 -2.03
C ALA A 86 8.18 12.42 -3.12
N ASP A 87 9.46 12.77 -3.22
CA ASP A 87 9.99 13.69 -4.22
C ASP A 87 10.38 12.97 -5.53
N GLY A 88 10.27 11.63 -5.56
CA GLY A 88 10.60 10.80 -6.71
C GLY A 88 12.08 10.40 -6.79
N ASN A 89 12.89 10.69 -5.76
CA ASN A 89 14.26 10.22 -5.70
C ASN A 89 14.31 8.71 -5.45
N THR A 90 15.30 8.03 -6.04
CA THR A 90 15.49 6.60 -5.83
C THR A 90 15.97 6.31 -4.40
N LEU A 91 15.27 5.40 -3.71
CA LEU A 91 15.67 4.86 -2.40
C LEU A 91 16.39 3.51 -2.51
N GLY A 92 16.37 2.93 -3.72
CA GLY A 92 17.06 1.69 -4.04
C GLY A 92 16.23 0.78 -4.93
N ARG A 93 16.88 -0.28 -5.43
CA ARG A 93 16.28 -1.25 -6.32
C ARG A 93 16.92 -2.62 -6.10
N ALA A 94 16.10 -3.65 -6.02
CA ALA A 94 16.58 -5.02 -5.89
C ALA A 94 15.64 -6.01 -6.60
N VAL A 95 16.16 -7.21 -6.85
CA VAL A 95 15.37 -8.37 -7.28
C VAL A 95 14.91 -9.12 -6.03
N TYR A 96 13.64 -9.50 -6.01
CA TYR A 96 12.98 -10.18 -4.91
C TYR A 96 12.45 -11.53 -5.37
N HIS A 97 12.70 -12.56 -4.58
CA HIS A 97 11.98 -13.83 -4.69
C HIS A 97 10.86 -13.89 -3.65
N LEU A 98 9.80 -14.64 -3.97
CA LEU A 98 8.80 -15.05 -2.99
C LEU A 98 9.42 -16.11 -2.08
N ASP A 99 9.56 -15.80 -0.79
CA ASP A 99 10.16 -16.69 0.20
C ASP A 99 9.10 -17.61 0.84
N HIS A 100 8.03 -17.02 1.39
CA HIS A 100 6.90 -17.77 1.94
C HIS A 100 5.59 -16.97 1.90
N VAL A 101 4.48 -17.65 2.18
CA VAL A 101 3.16 -17.04 2.35
C VAL A 101 2.74 -17.19 3.81
N LEU A 102 2.47 -16.07 4.47
CA LEU A 102 1.92 -16.01 5.81
C LEU A 102 0.39 -16.16 5.71
N GLU A 103 -0.20 -17.22 6.27
CA GLU A 103 -1.64 -17.50 6.14
C GLU A 103 -2.53 -16.43 6.79
N ARG A 104 -2.03 -15.77 7.85
CA ARG A 104 -2.75 -14.78 8.66
C ARG A 104 -1.89 -13.54 8.93
N GLY A 105 -1.57 -12.81 7.86
CA GLY A 105 -0.88 -11.53 7.94
C GLY A 105 -1.84 -10.35 8.14
N LEU A 106 -1.62 -9.30 7.35
CA LEU A 106 -2.39 -8.06 7.36
C LEU A 106 -3.88 -8.36 7.11
N GLU A 107 -4.74 -7.71 7.90
CA GLU A 107 -6.19 -7.95 7.93
C GLU A 107 -6.61 -9.42 8.18
N GLY A 108 -5.70 -10.25 8.70
CA GLY A 108 -5.93 -11.68 8.88
C GLY A 108 -5.98 -12.47 7.56
N LYS A 109 -5.50 -11.90 6.45
CA LYS A 109 -5.45 -12.51 5.12
C LYS A 109 -4.07 -13.10 4.81
N GLU A 110 -3.99 -13.90 3.76
CA GLU A 110 -2.72 -14.40 3.24
C GLU A 110 -1.82 -13.22 2.79
N ASN A 111 -0.54 -13.24 3.17
CA ASN A 111 0.45 -12.26 2.74
C ASN A 111 1.68 -12.96 2.14
N ALA A 112 2.18 -12.43 1.04
CA ALA A 112 3.44 -12.86 0.44
C ALA A 112 4.61 -12.15 1.12
N LEU A 113 5.60 -12.92 1.62
CA LEU A 113 6.90 -12.38 1.97
C LEU A 113 7.83 -12.45 0.77
N PHE A 114 8.31 -11.29 0.35
CA PHE A 114 9.36 -11.13 -0.64
C PHE A 114 10.68 -10.78 0.04
N VAL A 115 11.78 -11.40 -0.41
CA VAL A 115 13.12 -11.13 0.11
C VAL A 115 14.04 -10.72 -1.04
N ALA A 116 14.71 -9.59 -0.86
CA ALA A 116 15.66 -9.04 -1.82
C ALA A 116 16.97 -9.86 -1.86
N GLU A 117 17.50 -10.01 -3.06
CA GLU A 117 18.74 -10.71 -3.37
C GLU A 117 19.91 -9.74 -3.46
N ASP A 118 21.11 -10.18 -3.06
CA ASP A 118 22.37 -9.45 -3.21
C ASP A 118 22.39 -8.03 -2.62
N VAL A 119 21.67 -7.83 -1.51
CA VAL A 119 21.59 -6.56 -0.77
C VAL A 119 22.22 -6.66 0.62
N PRO A 120 22.67 -5.53 1.21
CA PRO A 120 23.11 -5.50 2.61
C PRO A 120 22.03 -6.02 3.58
N ALA A 121 22.46 -6.70 4.64
CA ALA A 121 21.55 -7.29 5.63
C ALA A 121 20.74 -6.23 6.41
N ASP A 122 21.28 -5.01 6.51
CA ASP A 122 20.66 -3.85 7.16
C ASP A 122 19.88 -2.97 6.17
N TRP A 123 19.77 -3.35 4.89
CA TRP A 123 19.02 -2.55 3.92
C TRP A 123 17.53 -2.52 4.29
N PRO A 124 16.91 -1.34 4.50
CA PRO A 124 15.56 -1.24 5.05
C PRO A 124 14.48 -1.93 4.23
N PHE A 125 14.69 -2.05 2.92
CA PHE A 125 13.73 -2.61 1.97
C PHE A 125 13.98 -4.09 1.67
N ARG A 126 14.86 -4.76 2.42
CA ARG A 126 15.27 -6.14 2.16
C ARG A 126 14.10 -7.13 2.20
N CYS A 127 13.16 -6.94 3.12
CA CYS A 127 11.96 -7.76 3.27
C CYS A 127 10.71 -6.92 3.00
N LEU A 128 9.79 -7.45 2.19
CA LEU A 128 8.47 -6.86 1.91
C LEU A 128 7.41 -7.92 2.19
N LEU A 129 6.56 -7.68 3.18
CA LEU A 129 5.38 -8.50 3.47
C LEU A 129 4.15 -7.76 2.96
N ALA A 130 3.41 -8.36 2.02
CA ALA A 130 2.29 -7.67 1.38
C ALA A 130 1.10 -8.60 1.14
N MET A 131 -0.10 -8.02 1.27
CA MET A 131 -1.31 -8.62 0.72
C MET A 131 -1.24 -8.65 -0.80
N GLU A 132 -1.88 -9.65 -1.42
CA GLU A 132 -2.07 -9.62 -2.87
C GLU A 132 -2.86 -8.36 -3.28
N PRO A 133 -2.45 -7.66 -4.35
CA PRO A 133 -3.17 -6.48 -4.80
C PRO A 133 -4.63 -6.78 -5.12
N MET A 134 -5.52 -5.96 -4.58
CA MET A 134 -6.95 -6.10 -4.74
C MET A 134 -7.65 -4.75 -4.99
N PRO A 135 -8.69 -4.70 -5.84
CA PRO A 135 -9.02 -5.72 -6.83
C PRO A 135 -7.86 -5.91 -7.83
N PRO A 136 -7.87 -6.97 -8.66
CA PRO A 136 -6.87 -7.12 -9.72
C PRO A 136 -6.86 -5.90 -10.63
N ARG A 137 -5.69 -5.46 -11.11
CA ARG A 137 -5.56 -4.26 -11.97
C ARG A 137 -6.50 -4.26 -13.18
N ALA A 138 -6.76 -5.44 -13.76
CA ALA A 138 -7.70 -5.60 -14.87
C ALA A 138 -9.16 -5.23 -14.54
N ALA A 139 -9.57 -5.27 -13.27
CA ALA A 139 -10.92 -4.90 -12.84
C ALA A 139 -11.22 -3.42 -13.10
N ARG A 140 -10.18 -2.57 -13.09
CA ARG A 140 -10.28 -1.15 -13.43
C ARG A 140 -10.88 -0.92 -14.81
N LEU A 141 -10.53 -1.77 -15.80
CA LEU A 141 -11.04 -1.69 -17.17
C LEU A 141 -12.56 -1.95 -17.28
N GLN A 142 -13.17 -2.46 -16.22
CA GLN A 142 -14.60 -2.77 -16.14
C GLN A 142 -15.32 -1.83 -15.15
N GLY A 143 -14.70 -0.69 -14.78
CA GLY A 143 -15.26 0.26 -13.82
C GLY A 143 -15.05 -0.14 -12.35
N GLY A 144 -14.19 -1.13 -12.08
CA GLY A 144 -13.79 -1.48 -10.71
C GLY A 144 -12.91 -0.43 -10.05
N LEU A 145 -12.77 -0.52 -8.73
CA LEU A 145 -11.87 0.34 -7.95
C LEU A 145 -10.41 0.19 -8.39
N LEU A 146 -9.63 1.24 -8.12
CA LEU A 146 -8.19 1.21 -8.29
C LEU A 146 -7.58 0.08 -7.44
N SER A 147 -6.69 -0.70 -8.06
CA SER A 147 -5.96 -1.76 -7.34
C SER A 147 -5.11 -1.15 -6.24
N HIS A 148 -5.06 -1.80 -5.09
CA HIS A 148 -4.23 -1.38 -3.97
C HIS A 148 -3.78 -2.59 -3.17
N LEU A 149 -2.77 -2.40 -2.34
CA LEU A 149 -2.26 -3.43 -1.44
C LEU A 149 -1.79 -2.82 -0.13
N HIS A 150 -1.92 -3.59 0.94
CA HIS A 150 -1.33 -3.30 2.23
C HIS A 150 -0.02 -4.04 2.38
N PHE A 151 0.96 -3.37 2.97
CA PHE A 151 2.29 -3.93 3.15
C PHE A 151 2.98 -3.45 4.41
N GLN A 152 4.02 -4.19 4.78
CA GLN A 152 5.05 -3.81 5.73
C GLN A 152 6.41 -4.14 5.13
N TYR A 153 7.44 -3.44 5.56
CA TYR A 153 8.79 -3.68 5.07
C TYR A 153 9.83 -3.44 6.17
N ALA A 154 10.93 -4.20 6.11
CA ALA A 154 12.02 -4.12 7.07
C ALA A 154 13.29 -4.77 6.51
N SER A 155 14.40 -4.64 7.24
CA SER A 155 15.67 -5.29 6.91
C SER A 155 15.66 -6.81 7.13
N GLY A 156 14.74 -7.32 7.97
CA GLY A 156 14.60 -8.73 8.29
C GLY A 156 13.15 -9.12 8.64
N PRO A 157 12.76 -10.38 8.41
CA PRO A 157 11.40 -10.88 8.68
C PRO A 157 11.02 -10.80 10.16
N GLU A 158 11.98 -10.93 11.08
CA GLU A 158 11.79 -10.85 12.53
C GLU A 158 11.29 -9.47 13.01
N HIS A 159 11.38 -8.44 12.16
CA HIS A 159 10.80 -7.13 12.42
C HIS A 159 9.35 -7.00 11.92
N LEU A 160 8.89 -7.95 11.10
CA LEU A 160 7.56 -7.97 10.49
C LEU A 160 6.63 -8.92 11.24
N PHE A 161 7.12 -10.10 11.60
CA PHE A 161 6.35 -11.09 12.34
C PHE A 161 7.26 -11.95 13.24
N ASP A 162 6.65 -12.53 14.27
CA ASP A 162 7.30 -13.48 15.16
C ASP A 162 7.52 -14.82 14.45
N PRO A 163 8.75 -15.35 14.39
CA PRO A 163 9.08 -16.53 13.58
C PRO A 163 8.48 -17.84 14.10
N ASP A 164 8.09 -17.90 15.39
CA ASP A 164 7.55 -19.12 15.98
C ASP A 164 6.01 -19.16 15.89
N THR A 165 5.37 -18.01 16.09
CA THR A 165 3.90 -17.88 16.15
C THR A 165 3.30 -17.34 14.85
N HIS A 166 4.13 -16.78 13.97
CA HIS A 166 3.74 -16.07 12.74
C HIS A 166 2.81 -14.87 12.99
N ALA A 167 2.78 -14.34 14.22
CA ALA A 167 2.00 -13.16 14.55
C ALA A 167 2.73 -11.88 14.08
N LEU A 168 2.02 -10.97 13.43
CA LEU A 168 2.59 -9.67 13.04
C LEU A 168 3.10 -8.89 14.25
N CYS A 169 4.30 -8.31 14.14
CA CYS A 169 4.86 -7.44 15.17
C CYS A 169 4.10 -6.12 15.30
N SER A 170 3.54 -5.62 14.19
CA SER A 170 2.79 -4.36 14.14
C SER A 170 1.47 -4.52 13.37
N PRO A 171 0.44 -5.19 13.92
CA PRO A 171 -0.78 -5.54 13.17
C PRO A 171 -1.61 -4.33 12.71
N LEU A 172 -1.38 -3.15 13.31
CA LEU A 172 -2.06 -1.90 12.96
C LEU A 172 -1.26 -1.01 12.00
N TRP A 173 -0.06 -1.44 11.61
CA TRP A 173 0.73 -0.78 10.59
C TRP A 173 0.48 -1.49 9.26
N TYR A 174 -0.27 -0.86 8.38
CA TYR A 174 -0.55 -1.37 7.04
C TYR A 174 -0.36 -0.23 6.05
N ALA A 175 0.91 0.08 5.79
CA ALA A 175 1.29 0.99 4.72
C ALA A 175 0.56 0.57 3.43
N THR A 176 0.13 1.54 2.63
CA THR A 176 -0.76 1.26 1.50
C THR A 176 -0.23 1.88 0.22
N MET A 177 -0.18 1.05 -0.82
CA MET A 177 0.10 1.48 -2.18
C MET A 177 -1.16 1.32 -3.03
N CYS A 178 -1.40 2.28 -3.92
CA CYS A 178 -2.45 2.24 -4.93
C CYS A 178 -1.81 2.17 -6.33
N ASP A 179 -2.54 1.67 -7.33
CA ASP A 179 -2.07 1.64 -8.72
C ASP A 179 -1.75 3.07 -9.20
N GLY A 180 -0.50 3.29 -9.57
CA GLY A 180 0.06 4.60 -9.90
C GLY A 180 -0.40 5.17 -11.23
N ASP A 181 -1.16 4.40 -12.03
CA ASP A 181 -1.76 4.88 -13.27
C ASP A 181 -3.21 5.37 -13.08
N GLY A 182 -3.71 5.43 -11.83
CA GLY A 182 -5.05 5.90 -11.47
C GLY A 182 -5.28 7.39 -11.78
N THR A 183 -6.46 7.71 -12.32
CA THR A 183 -6.95 9.08 -12.49
C THR A 183 -7.35 9.71 -11.15
N LEU A 184 -7.47 11.04 -11.10
CA LEU A 184 -7.90 11.76 -9.89
C LEU A 184 -9.27 11.27 -9.37
N LEU A 185 -10.22 10.98 -10.27
CA LEU A 185 -11.52 10.42 -9.91
C LEU A 185 -11.37 9.07 -9.19
N GLU A 186 -10.54 8.19 -9.74
CA GLU A 186 -10.29 6.87 -9.16
C GLU A 186 -9.58 6.96 -7.81
N GLN A 187 -8.66 7.91 -7.64
CA GLN A 187 -8.00 8.21 -6.36
C GLN A 187 -9.02 8.68 -5.31
N CYS A 188 -9.92 9.61 -5.68
CA CYS A 188 -11.01 10.05 -4.82
C CYS A 188 -11.91 8.85 -4.44
N ASN A 189 -12.22 7.98 -5.39
CA ASN A 189 -13.05 6.80 -5.16
C ASN A 189 -12.42 5.76 -4.22
N ILE A 190 -11.08 5.70 -4.11
CA ILE A 190 -10.42 4.91 -3.06
C ILE A 190 -10.77 5.49 -1.68
N VAL A 191 -10.60 6.80 -1.48
CA VAL A 191 -10.95 7.46 -0.20
C VAL A 191 -12.42 7.22 0.15
N ARG A 192 -13.32 7.36 -0.83
CA ARG A 192 -14.76 7.14 -0.64
C ARG A 192 -15.08 5.70 -0.27
N ALA A 193 -14.51 4.73 -0.99
CA ALA A 193 -14.75 3.30 -0.77
C ALA A 193 -14.28 2.84 0.62
N LEU A 194 -13.13 3.33 1.10
CA LEU A 194 -12.63 3.05 2.45
C LEU A 194 -13.64 3.43 3.56
N HIS A 195 -14.48 4.44 3.30
CA HIS A 195 -15.47 4.95 4.24
C HIS A 195 -16.91 4.54 3.87
N ARG A 196 -17.06 3.54 2.99
CA ARG A 196 -18.36 3.00 2.54
C ARG A 196 -19.27 4.05 1.88
N LEU A 197 -18.68 5.10 1.32
CA LEU A 197 -19.41 6.07 0.52
C LEU A 197 -19.60 5.55 -0.91
N PRO A 198 -20.71 5.88 -1.59
CA PRO A 198 -20.87 5.60 -3.01
C PRO A 198 -19.75 6.24 -3.82
N VAL A 199 -19.20 5.53 -4.81
CA VAL A 199 -18.22 6.10 -5.74
C VAL A 199 -18.85 7.19 -6.60
N TRP A 200 -18.03 8.15 -7.01
CA TRP A 200 -18.39 9.14 -8.02
C TRP A 200 -18.22 8.56 -9.42
N GLU A 201 -19.19 8.81 -10.30
CA GLU A 201 -19.11 8.47 -11.74
C GLU A 201 -18.28 9.51 -12.51
N GLU A 202 -18.29 10.75 -12.05
CA GLU A 202 -17.50 11.87 -12.56
C GLU A 202 -17.08 12.79 -11.40
N LEU A 203 -16.07 13.64 -11.61
CA LEU A 203 -15.68 14.61 -10.59
C LEU A 203 -16.84 15.61 -10.38
N PRO A 204 -17.26 15.87 -9.12
CA PRO A 204 -18.38 16.76 -8.83
C PRO A 204 -18.08 18.21 -9.23
N GLU A 205 -19.09 19.05 -9.40
CA GLU A 205 -18.86 20.49 -9.59
C GLU A 205 -18.42 21.13 -8.26
N LEU A 206 -17.36 21.96 -8.28
CA LEU A 206 -16.76 22.62 -7.10
C LEU A 206 -16.98 24.13 -7.09
#